data_AF-A0A3P1B434-F1
#
_entry.id   AF-A0A3P1B434-F1
#
_cell.length_a   1.000
_cell.length_b   1.000
_cell.length_c   1.000
_cell.angle_alpha   90.00
_cell.angle_beta   90.00
_cell.angle_gamma   90.00
#
_symmetry.space_group_name_H-M   'P 1'
#
loop_
_entity.id
_entity.type
_entity.pdbx_description
1 polymer ?
#
loop_
_entity_poly.entity_id
_entity_poly.type
_entity_poly.pdbx_seq_one_letter_code
_entity_poly.pdbx_strand_id
1 'polypeptide(L)'
;MYAGFIIAFIMALIASLLNEENAGSLLAGYNTMAEDKKKNVDFKAIVKLHHIVFYTIAAILAVSNLSIFFIDNEKIVPISIILTISWGLIPLFIFGKKHDKNEYKSWQKWFQLFVIALLFFGGLLLSYLIWTTPINELNL
;
A
#
# COMPACT_ATOMS: atom_id res chain seq x y z
N MET A 1 20.96 0.73 -0.90
CA MET A 1 20.87 -0.23 -2.03
C MET A 1 19.90 -1.40 -1.82
N TYR A 2 19.80 -2.04 -0.65
CA TYR A 2 18.92 -3.23 -0.47
C TYR A 2 17.54 -2.97 0.16
N ALA A 3 17.19 -1.71 0.42
CA ALA A 3 15.93 -1.36 1.08
C ALA A 3 14.69 -1.92 0.35
N GLY A 4 14.70 -1.94 -0.99
CA GLY A 4 13.60 -2.50 -1.79
C GLY A 4 13.33 -3.98 -1.50
N PHE A 5 14.37 -4.81 -1.36
CA PHE A 5 14.20 -6.22 -1.00
C PHE A 5 13.71 -6.41 0.44
N ILE A 6 14.19 -5.59 1.38
CA ILE A 6 13.75 -5.64 2.77
C ILE A 6 12.26 -5.30 2.86
N ILE A 7 11.84 -4.22 2.18
CA ILE A 7 10.43 -3.82 2.15
C ILE A 7 9.58 -4.87 1.43
N ALA A 8 10.06 -5.45 0.32
CA ALA A 8 9.37 -6.53 -0.36
C ALA A 8 9.14 -7.74 0.57
N PHE A 9 10.16 -8.13 1.33
CA PHE A 9 10.05 -9.20 2.31
C PHE A 9 9.03 -8.88 3.41
N ILE A 10 9.05 -7.66 3.96
CA ILE A 10 8.08 -7.21 4.96
C ILE A 10 6.66 -7.27 4.40
N MET A 11 6.44 -6.80 3.17
CA MET A 11 5.12 -6.84 2.52
C MET A 11 4.62 -8.27 2.33
N ALA A 12 5.48 -9.18 1.88
CA ALA A 12 5.16 -10.59 1.73
C ALA A 12 4.90 -11.27 3.09
N LEU A 13 5.62 -10.88 4.14
CA LEU A 13 5.42 -11.38 5.50
C LEU A 13 4.06 -10.93 6.05
N ILE A 14 3.71 -9.65 5.91
CA ILE A 14 2.40 -9.12 6.33
C ILE A 14 1.27 -9.85 5.61
N ALA A 15 1.40 -10.06 4.29
CA ALA A 15 0.43 -10.84 3.52
C ALA A 15 0.28 -12.26 4.09
N SER A 16 1.39 -12.94 4.35
CA SER A 16 1.39 -14.33 4.84
C SER A 16 0.80 -14.48 6.25
N LEU A 17 0.96 -13.45 7.11
CA LEU A 17 0.43 -13.47 8.46
C LEU A 17 -1.07 -13.15 8.52
N LEU A 18 -1.61 -12.42 7.55
CA LEU A 18 -3.02 -12.04 7.52
C LEU A 18 -3.89 -13.25 7.12
N ASN A 19 -4.89 -13.57 7.94
CA ASN A 19 -5.87 -14.62 7.68
C ASN A 19 -7.27 -14.19 8.17
N GLU A 20 -8.29 -14.99 7.88
CA GLU A 20 -9.69 -14.66 8.24
C GLU A 20 -9.90 -14.54 9.76
N GLU A 21 -9.12 -15.26 10.57
CA GLU A 21 -9.24 -15.30 12.03
C GLU A 21 -8.68 -14.04 12.69
N ASN A 22 -7.60 -13.47 12.15
CA ASN A 22 -6.94 -12.28 12.69
C ASN A 22 -7.27 -11.00 11.92
N ALA A 23 -7.92 -11.08 10.75
CA ALA A 23 -8.26 -9.89 9.97
C ALA A 23 -9.13 -8.90 10.75
N GLY A 24 -10.06 -9.40 11.58
CA GLY A 24 -10.89 -8.55 12.43
C GLY A 24 -10.10 -7.69 13.40
N SER A 25 -9.05 -8.23 14.03
CA SER A 25 -8.24 -7.47 14.99
C SER A 25 -7.27 -6.50 14.30
N LEU A 26 -6.89 -6.79 13.05
CA LEU A 26 -5.94 -6.00 12.25
C LEU A 26 -6.62 -4.90 11.41
N LEU A 27 -7.91 -5.03 11.10
CA LEU A 27 -8.67 -4.03 10.36
C LEU A 27 -9.05 -2.87 11.29
N ALA A 28 -8.37 -1.74 11.09
CA ALA A 28 -8.62 -0.52 11.84
C ALA A 28 -10.11 -0.13 11.76
N GLY A 29 -10.73 0.01 12.94
CA GLY A 29 -12.14 0.38 13.06
C GLY A 29 -13.11 -0.80 13.14
N TYR A 30 -12.71 -2.05 12.89
CA TYR A 30 -13.60 -3.20 13.08
C TYR A 30 -13.90 -3.44 14.57
N ASN A 31 -12.90 -3.33 15.43
CA ASN A 31 -13.06 -3.52 16.88
C ASN A 31 -14.02 -2.50 17.52
N THR A 32 -14.15 -1.30 16.92
CA THR A 32 -15.04 -0.23 17.37
C THR A 32 -16.34 -0.15 16.56
N MET A 33 -16.53 -1.06 15.61
CA MET A 33 -17.73 -1.16 14.79
C MET A 33 -18.87 -1.80 15.60
N ALA A 34 -20.10 -1.32 15.42
CA ALA A 34 -21.28 -1.93 16.03
C ALA A 34 -21.58 -3.31 15.42
N GLU A 35 -22.15 -4.20 16.23
CA GLU A 35 -22.35 -5.63 15.91
C GLU A 35 -23.23 -5.89 14.69
N ASP A 36 -24.16 -4.98 14.40
CA ASP A 36 -24.98 -4.98 13.19
C ASP A 36 -24.13 -4.72 11.93
N LYS A 37 -23.17 -3.80 12.02
CA LYS A 37 -22.27 -3.43 10.91
C LYS A 37 -21.17 -4.45 10.68
N LYS A 38 -20.70 -5.13 11.72
CA LYS A 38 -19.70 -6.20 11.60
C LYS A 38 -20.16 -7.34 10.68
N LYS A 39 -21.46 -7.64 10.68
CA LYS A 39 -22.06 -8.68 9.81
C LYS A 39 -22.02 -8.34 8.32
N ASN A 40 -21.82 -7.08 7.96
CA ASN A 40 -21.77 -6.62 6.58
C ASN A 40 -20.36 -6.64 5.97
N VAL A 41 -19.37 -7.09 6.74
CA VAL A 41 -17.96 -7.16 6.35
C VAL A 41 -17.64 -8.57 5.86
N ASP A 42 -17.17 -8.69 4.62
CA ASP A 42 -16.70 -9.95 4.05
C ASP A 42 -15.19 -10.09 4.27
N PHE A 43 -14.81 -10.65 5.42
CA PHE A 43 -13.40 -10.85 5.78
C PHE A 43 -12.63 -11.71 4.79
N LYS A 44 -13.26 -12.76 4.28
CA LYS A 44 -12.65 -13.65 3.30
C LYS A 44 -12.23 -12.90 2.05
N ALA A 45 -13.11 -12.05 1.53
CA ALA A 45 -12.80 -11.24 0.37
C ALA A 45 -11.79 -10.12 0.69
N ILE A 46 -11.87 -9.50 1.88
CA ILE A 46 -10.90 -8.47 2.30
C ILE A 46 -9.50 -9.05 2.45
N VAL A 47 -9.34 -10.21 3.10
CA VAL A 47 -8.04 -10.90 3.24
C VAL A 47 -7.48 -11.25 1.87
N LYS A 48 -8.31 -11.80 0.98
CA LYS A 48 -7.90 -12.11 -0.40
C LYS A 48 -7.42 -10.85 -1.15
N LEU A 49 -8.12 -9.73 -1.01
CA LEU A 49 -7.71 -8.47 -1.61
C LEU A 49 -6.36 -8.00 -1.04
N HIS A 50 -6.16 -8.08 0.27
CA HIS A 50 -4.89 -7.74 0.91
C HIS A 50 -3.75 -8.63 0.42
N HIS A 51 -3.95 -9.95 0.33
CA HIS A 51 -2.96 -10.87 -0.22
C HIS A 51 -2.55 -10.49 -1.63
N ILE A 52 -3.53 -10.26 -2.51
CA ILE A 52 -3.27 -9.86 -3.90
C ILE A 52 -2.44 -8.57 -3.93
N VAL A 53 -2.86 -7.54 -3.19
CA VAL A 53 -2.18 -6.24 -3.17
C VAL A 53 -0.77 -6.35 -2.62
N PHE A 54 -0.60 -6.94 -1.44
CA PHE A 54 0.68 -6.97 -0.74
C PHE A 54 1.69 -7.87 -1.45
N TYR A 55 1.29 -9.04 -1.98
CA TYR A 55 2.18 -9.85 -2.79
C TYR A 55 2.52 -9.19 -4.13
N THR A 56 1.59 -8.44 -4.73
CA THR A 56 1.89 -7.67 -5.95
C THR A 56 2.90 -6.56 -5.67
N ILE A 57 2.74 -5.81 -4.57
CA ILE A 57 3.72 -4.81 -4.12
C ILE A 57 5.07 -5.48 -3.88
N ALA A 58 5.11 -6.59 -3.14
CA ALA A 58 6.34 -7.31 -2.85
C ALA A 58 7.05 -7.76 -4.14
N ALA A 59 6.30 -8.31 -5.11
CA ALA A 59 6.84 -8.73 -6.39
C ALA A 59 7.39 -7.55 -7.21
N ILE A 60 6.65 -6.45 -7.32
CA ILE A 60 7.10 -5.24 -8.05
C ILE A 60 8.34 -4.65 -7.37
N LEU A 61 8.37 -4.58 -6.03
CA LEU A 61 9.54 -4.10 -5.30
C LEU A 61 10.76 -5.01 -5.53
N ALA A 62 10.59 -6.33 -5.46
CA ALA A 62 11.68 -7.26 -5.72
C ALA A 62 12.21 -7.13 -7.16
N VAL A 63 11.32 -7.10 -8.16
CA VAL A 63 11.70 -6.97 -9.58
C VAL A 63 12.32 -5.61 -9.87
N SER A 64 11.73 -4.52 -9.38
CA SER A 64 12.28 -3.18 -9.59
C SER A 64 13.61 -2.99 -8.89
N ASN A 65 13.85 -3.62 -7.75
CA ASN A 65 15.14 -3.54 -7.07
C ASN A 65 16.25 -4.35 -7.79
N LEU A 66 15.90 -5.26 -8.71
CA LEU A 66 16.89 -5.86 -9.61
C LEU A 66 17.46 -4.85 -10.61
N SER A 67 16.77 -3.73 -10.87
CA SER A 67 17.27 -2.69 -11.78
C SER A 67 18.60 -2.07 -11.31
N ILE A 68 18.94 -2.20 -10.03
CA ILE A 68 20.24 -1.80 -9.45
C ILE A 68 21.41 -2.43 -10.21
N PHE A 69 21.25 -3.65 -10.72
CA PHE A 69 22.32 -4.35 -11.43
C PHE A 69 22.49 -3.90 -12.89
N PHE A 70 21.56 -3.08 -13.41
CA PHE A 70 21.49 -2.73 -14.83
C PHE A 70 21.46 -1.22 -15.10
N ILE A 71 21.10 -0.39 -14.11
CA ILE A 71 20.95 1.05 -14.29
C ILE A 71 21.86 1.82 -13.34
N ASP A 72 22.74 2.63 -13.91
CA ASP A 72 23.68 3.50 -13.18
C ASP A 72 23.01 4.83 -12.80
N ASN A 73 21.88 4.75 -12.08
CA ASN A 73 21.20 5.90 -11.53
C ASN A 73 20.58 5.55 -10.18
N GLU A 74 21.26 5.98 -9.12
CA GLU A 74 20.92 5.68 -7.73
C GLU A 74 19.53 6.20 -7.32
N LYS A 75 18.96 7.17 -8.06
CA LYS A 75 17.64 7.74 -7.76
C LYS A 75 16.47 6.87 -8.20
N ILE A 76 16.68 5.94 -9.14
CA ILE A 76 15.59 5.14 -9.70
C ILE A 76 15.00 4.22 -8.63
N VAL A 77 15.83 3.65 -7.77
CA VAL A 77 15.40 2.74 -6.70
C VAL A 77 14.47 3.42 -5.69
N PRO A 78 14.85 4.53 -5.03
CA PRO A 78 13.96 5.19 -4.07
C PRO A 78 12.67 5.72 -4.75
N ILE A 79 12.74 6.21 -5.98
CA ILE A 79 11.57 6.61 -6.76
C ILE A 79 10.64 5.40 -6.98
N SER A 80 11.19 4.27 -7.43
CA SER A 80 10.43 3.03 -7.63
C SER A 80 9.75 2.58 -6.36
N ILE A 81 10.46 2.60 -5.23
CA ILE A 81 9.90 2.21 -3.92
C ILE A 81 8.71 3.10 -3.56
N ILE A 82 8.86 4.42 -3.67
CA ILE A 82 7.81 5.40 -3.33
C ILE A 82 6.58 5.22 -4.22
N LEU A 83 6.76 5.12 -5.54
CA LEU A 83 5.65 4.94 -6.47
C LEU A 83 4.97 3.58 -6.25
N THR A 84 5.74 2.52 -6.05
CA THR A 84 5.18 1.18 -5.85
C THR A 84 4.35 1.09 -4.57
N ILE A 85 4.84 1.64 -3.45
CA ILE A 85 4.08 1.62 -2.18
C ILE A 85 2.86 2.52 -2.29
N SER A 86 3.04 3.78 -2.73
CA SER A 86 1.96 4.75 -2.77
C SER A 86 0.83 4.31 -3.70
N TRP A 87 1.16 3.89 -4.92
CA TRP A 87 0.15 3.48 -5.90
C TRP A 87 -0.33 2.06 -5.68
N GLY A 88 0.53 1.16 -5.19
CA GLY A 88 0.18 -0.22 -4.90
C GLY A 88 -0.88 -0.37 -3.83
N LEU A 89 -1.03 0.61 -2.92
CA LEU A 89 -2.06 0.60 -1.87
C LEU A 89 -3.43 1.12 -2.36
N ILE A 90 -3.50 1.85 -3.47
CA ILE A 90 -4.74 2.43 -4.00
C ILE A 90 -5.85 1.38 -4.24
N PRO A 91 -5.57 0.19 -4.81
CA PRO A 91 -6.57 -0.87 -5.00
C PRO A 91 -7.32 -1.27 -3.72
N LEU A 92 -6.69 -1.18 -2.54
CA LEU A 92 -7.37 -1.47 -1.26
C LEU A 92 -8.56 -0.53 -1.03
N PHE A 93 -8.38 0.75 -1.36
CA PHE A 93 -9.44 1.75 -1.20
C PHE A 93 -10.52 1.58 -2.27
N ILE A 94 -10.15 1.32 -3.53
CA ILE A 94 -11.12 1.22 -4.63
C ILE A 94 -11.96 -0.06 -4.51
N PHE A 95 -11.31 -1.21 -4.29
CA PHE A 95 -11.96 -2.50 -4.28
C PHE A 95 -12.45 -2.93 -2.89
N GLY A 96 -11.83 -2.46 -1.82
CA GLY A 96 -12.24 -2.78 -0.45
C GLY A 96 -13.69 -2.38 -0.16
N LYS A 97 -14.17 -1.28 -0.75
CA LYS A 97 -15.56 -0.84 -0.64
C LYS A 97 -16.58 -1.88 -1.15
N LYS A 98 -16.19 -2.80 -2.04
CA LYS A 98 -17.09 -3.86 -2.52
C LYS A 98 -17.31 -4.96 -1.47
N HIS A 99 -16.41 -5.07 -0.51
CA HIS A 99 -16.38 -6.10 0.51
C HIS A 99 -16.85 -5.61 1.88
N ASP A 100 -17.20 -4.32 1.97
CA ASP A 100 -17.88 -3.71 3.09
C ASP A 100 -19.17 -3.05 2.60
N LYS A 101 -20.31 -3.69 2.91
CA LYS A 101 -21.65 -3.24 2.48
C LYS A 101 -22.25 -2.17 3.38
N ASN A 102 -21.51 -1.65 4.37
CA ASN A 102 -22.01 -0.62 5.26
C ASN A 102 -22.22 0.71 4.53
N GLU A 103 -23.23 1.46 4.98
CA GLU A 103 -23.43 2.82 4.51
C GLU A 103 -22.45 3.78 5.20
N TYR A 104 -21.62 4.40 4.38
CA TYR A 104 -20.63 5.38 4.80
C TYR A 104 -21.18 6.81 4.67
N LYS A 105 -20.93 7.64 5.70
CA LYS A 105 -21.26 9.07 5.69
C LYS A 105 -20.49 9.78 4.58
N SER A 106 -21.03 10.88 4.06
CA SER A 106 -20.41 11.65 2.98
C SER A 106 -18.98 12.09 3.30
N TRP A 107 -18.70 12.46 4.55
CA TRP A 107 -17.35 12.79 5.01
C TRP A 107 -16.35 11.62 4.87
N GLN A 108 -16.76 10.39 5.18
CA GLN A 108 -15.90 9.21 5.06
C GLN A 108 -15.55 8.91 3.59
N LYS A 109 -16.52 9.11 2.68
CA LYS A 109 -16.29 8.98 1.23
C LYS A 109 -15.31 10.05 0.71
N TRP A 110 -15.45 11.29 1.18
CA TRP A 110 -14.52 12.38 0.87
C TRP A 110 -13.12 12.11 1.42
N PHE A 111 -13.02 11.64 2.66
CA PHE A 111 -11.75 11.26 3.26
C PHE A 111 -11.05 10.14 2.48
N GLN A 112 -11.80 9.11 2.07
CA GLN A 112 -11.27 8.04 1.21
C GLN A 112 -10.73 8.59 -0.11
N LEU A 113 -11.47 9.48 -0.78
CA LEU A 113 -11.01 10.12 -2.02
C LEU A 113 -9.77 10.97 -1.79
N PHE A 114 -9.73 11.72 -0.70
CA PHE A 114 -8.56 12.50 -0.29
C PHE A 114 -7.33 11.62 -0.07
N VAL A 115 -7.47 10.47 0.60
CA VAL A 115 -6.36 9.52 0.80
C VAL A 115 -5.88 8.94 -0.53
N ILE A 116 -6.78 8.59 -1.46
CA ILE A 116 -6.41 8.13 -2.80
C ILE A 116 -5.63 9.22 -3.55
N ALA A 117 -6.11 10.48 -3.51
CA ALA A 117 -5.44 11.60 -4.14
C ALA A 117 -4.07 11.86 -3.49
N LEU A 118 -3.97 11.78 -2.16
CA LEU A 118 -2.71 11.94 -1.42
C LEU A 118 -1.71 10.84 -1.79
N LEU A 119 -2.13 9.58 -1.89
CA LEU A 119 -1.27 8.48 -2.32
C LEU A 119 -0.77 8.72 -3.74
N PHE A 120 -1.65 9.09 -4.66
CA PHE A 120 -1.28 9.31 -6.06
C PHE A 120 -0.35 10.51 -6.24
N PHE A 121 -0.80 11.70 -5.83
CA PHE A 121 -0.07 12.96 -6.00
C PHE A 121 1.11 13.09 -5.04
N GLY A 122 1.01 12.57 -3.82
CA GLY A 122 2.12 12.54 -2.87
C GLY A 122 3.25 11.63 -3.36
N GLY A 123 2.92 10.46 -3.93
CA GLY A 123 3.90 9.59 -4.59
C GLY A 123 4.62 10.29 -5.74
N LEU A 124 3.88 11.01 -6.59
CA LEU A 124 4.45 11.81 -7.69
C LEU A 124 5.33 12.95 -7.18
N LEU A 125 4.85 13.71 -6.19
CA LEU A 125 5.58 14.85 -5.63
C LEU A 125 6.90 14.41 -5.00
N LEU A 126 6.88 13.38 -4.16
CA LEU A 126 8.10 12.86 -3.54
C LEU A 126 9.09 12.31 -4.58
N SER A 127 8.58 11.62 -5.61
CA SER A 127 9.42 11.13 -6.71
C SER A 127 10.07 12.28 -7.49
N TYR A 128 9.31 13.34 -7.76
CA TYR A 128 9.81 14.53 -8.42
C TYR A 128 10.89 15.23 -7.57
N LEU A 129 10.65 15.38 -6.26
CA LEU A 129 11.62 15.97 -5.34
C LEU A 129 12.94 15.20 -5.40
N ILE A 130 12.91 13.87 -5.24
CA ILE A 130 14.11 13.01 -5.33
C ILE A 130 14.80 13.15 -6.68
N TRP A 131 14.03 13.21 -7.77
CA TRP A 131 14.58 13.40 -9.11
C TRP A 131 15.38 14.71 -9.20
N THR A 132 14.84 15.80 -8.66
CA THR A 132 15.46 17.14 -8.70
C THR A 132 16.57 17.34 -7.67
N THR A 133 16.57 16.63 -6.54
CA THR A 133 17.59 16.77 -5.49
C THR A 133 18.96 16.26 -5.96
N PRO A 134 20.05 17.02 -5.79
CA PRO A 134 21.42 16.55 -6.06
C PRO A 134 21.78 15.28 -5.26
N ILE A 135 22.53 14.34 -5.87
CA ILE A 135 22.84 13.04 -5.25
C ILE A 135 23.64 13.19 -3.94
N ASN A 136 24.53 14.18 -3.87
CA ASN A 136 25.31 14.51 -2.68
C ASN A 136 24.46 14.99 -1.49
N GLU A 137 23.21 15.39 -1.70
CA GLU A 137 22.26 15.77 -0.64
C GLU A 137 21.35 14.61 -0.23
N LEU A 138 21.36 13.49 -0.97
CA LEU A 138 20.59 12.28 -0.66
C LEU A 138 21.36 11.27 0.22
N ASN A 139 22.69 11.43 0.31
CA ASN A 139 23.56 10.60 1.14
C ASN A 139 23.73 11.24 2.54
N LEU A 140 22.80 10.95 3.44
CA LEU A 140 22.89 11.18 4.88
C LEU A 140 23.20 9.88 5.61
#